data_AF-A0A956HKQ0-F1
#
_entry.id   AF-A0A956HKQ0-F1
#
_cell.length_a   1.000
_cell.length_b   1.000
_cell.length_c   1.000
_cell.angle_alpha   90.00
_cell.angle_beta   90.00
_cell.angle_gamma   90.00
#
_symmetry.space_group_name_H-M   'P 1'
#
loop_
_entity.id
_entity.type
_entity.pdbx_description
1 polymer ?
#
loop_
_entity_poly.entity_id
_entity_poly.type
_entity_poly.pdbx_seq_one_letter_code
_entity_poly.pdbx_strand_id
1 'polypeptide(L)'
;MSRPRALPHGLKDIARVAALASLCWPLACAPPAAAPAPSPESPAKAPASTQEPVAEAAAPAPAGPTTPVLLVTARDVLDPLTQAGLDLGARAFGQTATSLAELATAPAYRDLRDTLARDLEADAARDPRAGVGMKHPHRQFDITWLDSDKTRFELIAAVNRVDRRPFAPERCGETRLIYRLAYSTTLAGEPLSSRLPMTVNVVFWQDPEGAAEGDRCRDVARRWLAPEGLSGAALARWLTRPEGPLAPERLTAARLKSVEVNLQSVRWPSVVHPSLAGHAEYILRVFHPRDGRLAPAPIENTPDVERLRRDDAARAELLTWLKDPERLAAIEAGTVNVPERFLADKAVSVTPRALARIANRPYAQLFQPS
;
A
#
# COMPACT_ATOMS: atom_id res chain seq x y z
N MET A 1 -48.65 -47.97 21.58
CA MET A 1 -47.83 -48.66 20.55
C MET A 1 -46.45 -48.01 20.56
N SER A 2 -45.59 -48.32 21.52
CA SER A 2 -44.60 -49.42 21.52
C SER A 2 -43.53 -49.32 20.42
N ARG A 3 -42.45 -48.56 20.72
CA ARG A 3 -41.00 -48.92 20.75
C ARG A 3 -40.35 -49.62 19.50
N PRO A 4 -38.98 -49.74 19.41
CA PRO A 4 -37.87 -48.75 19.51
C PRO A 4 -36.65 -49.10 18.57
N ARG A 5 -35.48 -48.46 18.81
CA ARG A 5 -34.07 -48.94 18.57
C ARG A 5 -33.53 -48.94 17.11
N ALA A 6 -32.24 -48.73 16.79
CA ALA A 6 -30.98 -48.55 17.52
C ALA A 6 -29.88 -47.92 16.62
N LEU A 7 -28.83 -47.38 17.26
CA LEU A 7 -27.44 -47.16 16.77
C LEU A 7 -26.61 -48.47 16.97
N PRO A 8 -25.27 -48.59 16.71
CA PRO A 8 -24.29 -47.93 15.81
C PRO A 8 -23.35 -48.99 15.10
N HIS A 9 -22.14 -48.57 14.67
CA HIS A 9 -20.91 -49.29 14.24
C HIS A 9 -20.55 -49.04 12.76
N GLY A 10 -19.29 -48.86 12.34
CA GLY A 10 -17.99 -48.94 12.99
C GLY A 10 -16.87 -48.71 11.96
N LEU A 11 -15.68 -48.38 12.46
CA LEU A 11 -14.39 -48.22 11.76
C LEU A 11 -14.06 -49.40 10.82
N LYS A 12 -13.36 -49.11 9.71
CA LYS A 12 -12.28 -49.97 9.19
C LYS A 12 -11.16 -49.14 8.53
N ASP A 13 -9.97 -49.28 9.11
CA ASP A 13 -8.64 -48.98 8.55
C ASP A 13 -8.36 -49.79 7.28
N ILE A 14 -7.58 -49.21 6.34
CA ILE A 14 -6.60 -49.96 5.52
C ILE A 14 -5.34 -49.10 5.37
N ALA A 15 -4.21 -49.73 5.67
CA ALA A 15 -2.85 -49.18 5.74
C ALA A 15 -1.94 -49.69 4.60
N ARG A 16 -0.72 -49.13 4.56
CA ARG A 16 0.55 -49.58 3.92
C ARG A 16 0.77 -49.08 2.47
N VAL A 17 1.96 -48.64 2.03
CA VAL A 17 3.31 -49.25 2.06
C VAL A 17 4.41 -48.15 1.90
N ALA A 18 5.37 -47.99 2.84
CA ALA A 18 6.86 -48.20 2.77
C ALA A 18 7.57 -47.85 1.43
N ALA A 19 8.56 -46.93 1.30
CA ALA A 19 9.91 -46.75 1.90
C ALA A 19 11.09 -47.43 1.13
N LEU A 20 12.10 -46.60 0.84
CA LEU A 20 13.58 -46.81 0.83
C LEU A 20 14.42 -47.03 -0.45
N ALA A 21 15.58 -46.33 -0.39
CA ALA A 21 16.92 -46.58 -0.95
C ALA A 21 17.22 -46.05 -2.38
N SER A 22 18.39 -45.55 -2.77
CA SER A 22 19.61 -44.98 -2.14
C SER A 22 20.69 -44.82 -3.24
N LEU A 23 21.57 -43.81 -3.10
CA LEU A 23 22.97 -43.69 -3.60
C LEU A 23 23.32 -43.73 -5.11
N CYS A 24 23.98 -42.68 -5.63
CA CYS A 24 25.45 -42.59 -5.83
C CYS A 24 25.86 -41.39 -6.73
N TRP A 25 26.99 -40.77 -6.39
CA TRP A 25 27.71 -39.70 -7.11
C TRP A 25 28.84 -40.33 -7.96
N PRO A 26 29.40 -39.62 -8.98
CA PRO A 26 30.70 -38.98 -8.73
C PRO A 26 30.99 -37.66 -9.50
N LEU A 27 32.02 -36.95 -8.98
CA LEU A 27 33.00 -35.98 -9.52
C LEU A 27 33.37 -36.13 -11.02
N ALA A 28 34.02 -35.23 -11.79
CA ALA A 28 34.66 -33.89 -11.73
C ALA A 28 34.91 -33.48 -13.23
N CYS A 29 35.17 -32.23 -13.63
CA CYS A 29 36.51 -31.62 -13.75
C CYS A 29 36.40 -30.23 -14.43
N ALA A 30 37.09 -29.23 -13.88
CA ALA A 30 37.36 -27.93 -14.49
C ALA A 30 38.88 -27.78 -14.71
N PRO A 31 39.36 -27.14 -15.79
CA PRO A 31 40.79 -26.91 -16.00
C PRO A 31 41.33 -25.64 -15.29
N PRO A 32 42.66 -25.57 -15.06
CA PRO A 32 43.27 -24.75 -14.03
C PRO A 32 43.82 -23.38 -14.49
N ALA A 33 44.03 -22.52 -13.50
CA ALA A 33 44.71 -21.24 -13.56
C ALA A 33 46.22 -21.36 -13.78
N ALA A 34 46.79 -20.41 -14.54
CA ALA A 34 48.22 -20.24 -14.74
C ALA A 34 48.82 -19.26 -13.71
N ALA A 35 49.99 -19.64 -13.18
CA ALA A 35 50.77 -18.93 -12.16
C ALA A 35 51.95 -18.12 -12.79
N PRO A 36 52.61 -17.22 -12.02
CA PRO A 36 53.40 -16.10 -12.53
C PRO A 36 54.93 -16.28 -12.42
N ALA A 37 55.71 -15.42 -13.10
CA ALA A 37 57.09 -14.98 -12.79
C ALA A 37 57.65 -14.12 -13.96
N PRO A 38 58.81 -13.44 -13.84
CA PRO A 38 59.34 -12.62 -12.74
C PRO A 38 59.77 -11.21 -13.19
N SER A 39 60.00 -10.30 -12.24
CA SER A 39 60.60 -8.98 -12.46
C SER A 39 62.10 -9.05 -12.79
N PRO A 40 62.62 -8.04 -13.50
CA PRO A 40 63.95 -7.53 -13.19
C PRO A 40 64.01 -6.00 -13.05
N GLU A 41 64.72 -5.63 -11.99
CA GLU A 41 65.72 -4.55 -11.86
C GLU A 41 65.44 -3.08 -12.24
N SER A 42 65.80 -2.27 -11.25
CA SER A 42 65.82 -0.81 -11.18
C SER A 42 67.05 -0.24 -11.89
N PRO A 43 66.98 1.03 -12.33
CA PRO A 43 68.12 1.89 -12.02
C PRO A 43 67.73 3.27 -11.45
N ALA A 44 68.52 3.63 -10.44
CA ALA A 44 69.03 4.95 -10.07
C ALA A 44 68.05 6.08 -9.68
N LYS A 45 68.30 6.54 -8.45
CA LYS A 45 67.67 7.64 -7.71
C LYS A 45 68.51 8.92 -7.88
N ALA A 46 67.86 10.05 -8.19
CA ALA A 46 68.36 11.43 -8.02
C ALA A 46 67.15 12.39 -7.96
N PRO A 47 67.26 13.59 -7.33
CA PRO A 47 66.58 13.89 -6.08
C PRO A 47 65.24 14.62 -6.21
N ALA A 48 64.52 14.60 -5.08
CA ALA A 48 63.20 15.18 -4.87
C ALA A 48 63.10 16.67 -5.26
N SER A 49 62.08 16.98 -6.04
CA SER A 49 61.42 18.29 -6.04
C SER A 49 60.04 18.09 -5.44
N THR A 50 59.85 18.61 -4.24
CA THR A 50 58.58 18.61 -3.51
C THR A 50 57.61 19.54 -4.22
N GLN A 51 56.76 18.99 -5.09
CA GLN A 51 55.50 19.61 -5.48
C GLN A 51 54.40 18.66 -5.05
N GLU A 52 53.58 19.10 -4.10
CA GLU A 52 52.32 18.45 -3.76
C GLU A 52 51.48 18.31 -5.04
N PRO A 53 51.14 17.10 -5.48
CA PRO A 53 50.05 16.95 -6.42
C PRO A 53 48.78 17.30 -5.66
N VAL A 54 48.16 18.41 -6.04
CA VAL A 54 46.75 18.65 -5.77
C VAL A 54 46.04 17.41 -6.31
N ALA A 55 45.59 16.54 -5.42
CA ALA A 55 44.78 15.39 -5.77
C ALA A 55 43.47 15.94 -6.32
N GLU A 56 43.44 16.08 -7.64
CA GLU A 56 42.24 16.19 -8.44
C GLU A 56 41.31 15.07 -7.96
N ALA A 57 40.24 15.47 -7.26
CA ALA A 57 39.25 14.55 -6.75
C ALA A 57 38.75 13.73 -7.94
N ALA A 58 39.16 12.46 -7.97
CA ALA A 58 38.76 11.52 -8.99
C ALA A 58 37.24 11.59 -9.10
N ALA A 59 36.76 11.95 -10.29
CA ALA A 59 35.34 11.87 -10.62
C ALA A 59 34.84 10.48 -10.21
N PRO A 60 33.68 10.37 -9.54
CA PRO A 60 33.16 9.08 -9.11
C PRO A 60 33.05 8.18 -10.34
N ALA A 61 33.58 6.95 -10.20
CA ALA A 61 33.53 5.90 -11.21
C ALA A 61 32.12 5.78 -11.82
N PRO A 62 32.00 5.39 -13.10
CA PRO A 62 30.71 5.25 -13.74
C PRO A 62 29.81 4.34 -12.91
N ALA A 63 28.62 4.84 -12.55
CA ALA A 63 27.62 4.08 -11.82
C ALA A 63 27.40 2.74 -12.55
N GLY A 64 27.55 1.64 -11.83
CA GLY A 64 27.19 0.31 -12.33
C GLY A 64 25.74 0.28 -12.83
N PRO A 65 25.32 -0.80 -13.50
CA PRO A 65 23.98 -0.87 -14.04
C PRO A 65 22.92 -0.66 -12.94
N THR A 66 21.85 0.05 -13.28
CA THR A 66 20.79 0.45 -12.33
C THR A 66 19.43 -0.06 -12.77
N THR A 67 18.60 -0.44 -11.80
CA THR A 67 17.23 -0.91 -12.01
C THR A 67 16.22 0.06 -11.37
N PRO A 68 15.13 0.41 -12.07
CA PRO A 68 14.04 1.19 -11.48
C PRO A 68 13.34 0.42 -10.35
N VAL A 69 13.26 1.03 -9.18
CA VAL A 69 12.45 0.54 -8.06
C VAL A 69 11.07 1.15 -8.16
N LEU A 70 10.11 0.38 -8.69
CA LEU A 70 8.71 0.80 -8.82
C LEU A 70 7.84 0.33 -7.66
N LEU A 71 8.12 -0.88 -7.16
CA LEU A 71 7.34 -1.55 -6.13
C LEU A 71 8.27 -2.36 -5.23
N VAL A 72 8.14 -2.15 -3.92
CA VAL A 72 8.80 -2.95 -2.88
C VAL A 72 7.73 -3.66 -2.09
N THR A 73 7.73 -5.00 -2.12
CA THR A 73 6.79 -5.86 -1.36
C THR A 73 7.50 -6.96 -0.57
N ALA A 74 8.82 -7.11 -0.75
CA ALA A 74 9.61 -8.14 -0.09
C ALA A 74 9.77 -7.82 1.41
N ARG A 75 9.37 -8.75 2.28
CA ARG A 75 9.29 -8.52 3.73
C ARG A 75 10.65 -8.23 4.36
N ASP A 76 11.70 -8.89 3.88
CA ASP A 76 13.09 -8.67 4.28
C ASP A 76 13.64 -7.28 3.91
N VAL A 77 12.91 -6.51 3.08
CA VAL A 77 13.14 -5.08 2.82
C VAL A 77 12.21 -4.23 3.69
N LEU A 78 10.92 -4.56 3.76
CA LEU A 78 9.90 -3.76 4.45
C LEU A 78 10.06 -3.71 5.98
N ASP A 79 10.52 -4.81 6.60
CA ASP A 79 10.76 -4.85 8.05
C ASP A 79 11.89 -3.86 8.43
N PRO A 80 13.07 -3.86 7.77
CA PRO A 80 14.07 -2.81 7.96
C PRO A 80 13.60 -1.37 7.63
N LEU A 81 12.75 -1.19 6.61
CA LEU A 81 12.17 0.13 6.31
C LEU A 81 11.30 0.63 7.48
N THR A 82 10.49 -0.25 8.06
CA THR A 82 9.67 0.07 9.25
C THR A 82 10.57 0.48 10.41
N GLN A 83 11.66 -0.26 10.67
CA GLN A 83 12.65 0.08 11.71
C GLN A 83 13.38 1.40 11.44
N ALA A 84 13.52 1.79 10.17
CA ALA A 84 14.07 3.09 9.76
C ALA A 84 13.05 4.24 9.88
N GLY A 85 11.91 4.03 10.57
CA GLY A 85 10.93 5.07 10.86
C GLY A 85 9.84 5.24 9.80
N LEU A 86 9.65 4.27 8.90
CA LEU A 86 8.55 4.23 7.94
C LEU A 86 7.29 3.54 8.51
N ASP A 87 7.15 3.42 9.83
CA ASP A 87 5.91 2.97 10.45
C ASP A 87 4.74 3.95 10.21
N LEU A 88 3.51 3.44 10.21
CA LEU A 88 2.31 4.24 9.93
C LEU A 88 2.20 5.42 10.89
N GLY A 89 2.47 5.18 12.17
CA GLY A 89 2.36 6.18 13.22
C GLY A 89 3.22 7.41 12.93
N ALA A 90 4.51 7.19 12.70
CA ALA A 90 5.45 8.25 12.37
C ALA A 90 5.07 8.97 11.06
N ARG A 91 4.69 8.23 10.02
CA ARG A 91 4.48 8.79 8.68
C ARG A 91 3.14 9.48 8.48
N ALA A 92 2.07 8.98 9.09
CA ALA A 92 0.72 9.52 8.93
C ALA A 92 0.27 10.41 10.09
N PHE A 93 0.76 10.15 11.31
CA PHE A 93 0.21 10.73 12.54
C PHE A 93 1.26 11.47 13.40
N GLY A 94 2.52 11.52 12.95
CA GLY A 94 3.60 12.21 13.66
C GLY A 94 3.98 11.58 15.00
N GLN A 95 3.60 10.32 15.23
CA GLN A 95 3.81 9.62 16.50
C GLN A 95 4.17 8.15 16.23
N THR A 96 5.39 7.73 16.57
CA THR A 96 5.73 6.30 16.57
C THR A 96 4.93 5.59 17.66
N ALA A 97 4.41 4.41 17.32
CA ALA A 97 3.62 3.59 18.22
C ALA A 97 3.80 2.10 17.87
N THR A 98 3.75 1.26 18.90
CA THR A 98 3.83 -0.20 18.75
C THR A 98 2.45 -0.86 18.66
N SER A 99 1.40 -0.14 19.09
CA SER A 99 0.01 -0.59 19.05
C SER A 99 -0.95 0.53 18.66
N LEU A 100 -2.18 0.17 18.28
CA LEU A 100 -3.21 1.16 17.96
C LEU A 100 -3.78 1.86 19.19
N ALA A 101 -3.73 1.22 20.37
CA ALA A 101 -4.03 1.86 21.64
C ALA A 101 -3.11 3.06 21.92
N GLU A 102 -1.82 2.95 21.59
CA GLU A 102 -0.89 4.08 21.68
C GLU A 102 -1.22 5.17 20.66
N LEU A 103 -1.56 4.81 19.42
CA LEU A 103 -1.95 5.78 18.39
C LEU A 103 -3.24 6.53 18.70
N ALA A 104 -4.12 5.98 19.55
CA ALA A 104 -5.37 6.64 19.95
C ALA A 104 -5.15 8.03 20.59
N THR A 105 -3.93 8.33 21.07
CA THR A 105 -3.56 9.65 21.60
C THR A 105 -3.25 10.69 20.50
N ALA A 106 -2.98 10.26 19.27
CA ALA A 106 -2.73 11.15 18.14
C ALA A 106 -4.05 11.74 17.59
N PRO A 107 -4.21 13.09 17.54
CA PRO A 107 -5.44 13.72 17.05
C PRO A 107 -5.84 13.30 15.63
N ALA A 108 -4.90 13.30 14.69
CA ALA A 108 -5.11 12.85 13.31
C ALA A 108 -5.61 11.39 13.22
N TYR A 109 -5.10 10.50 14.07
CA TYR A 109 -5.55 9.10 14.09
C TYR A 109 -6.99 8.99 14.61
N ARG A 110 -7.34 9.75 15.66
CA ARG A 110 -8.73 9.82 16.14
C ARG A 110 -9.69 10.30 15.07
N ASP A 111 -9.32 11.32 14.29
CA ASP A 111 -10.19 11.81 13.21
C ASP A 111 -10.50 10.72 12.18
N LEU A 112 -9.49 9.92 11.80
CA LEU A 112 -9.66 8.78 10.91
C LEU A 112 -10.55 7.71 11.54
N ARG A 113 -10.23 7.27 12.75
CA ARG A 113 -10.98 6.23 13.48
C ARG A 113 -12.44 6.64 13.66
N ASP A 114 -12.69 7.84 14.15
CA ASP A 114 -14.03 8.34 14.45
C ASP A 114 -14.88 8.51 13.18
N THR A 115 -14.25 8.85 12.05
CA THR A 115 -14.92 8.87 10.74
C THR A 115 -15.35 7.47 10.31
N LEU A 116 -14.45 6.48 10.43
CA LEU A 116 -14.78 5.08 10.11
C LEU A 116 -15.83 4.50 11.06
N ALA A 117 -15.80 4.86 12.35
CA ALA A 117 -16.81 4.47 13.32
C ALA A 117 -18.20 4.94 12.90
N ARG A 118 -18.35 6.24 12.58
CA ARG A 118 -19.60 6.81 12.06
C ARG A 118 -20.07 6.12 10.79
N ASP A 119 -19.15 5.76 9.89
CA ASP A 119 -19.49 5.05 8.66
C ASP A 119 -20.06 3.66 8.93
N LEU A 120 -19.45 2.90 9.85
CA LEU A 120 -19.93 1.58 10.23
C LEU A 120 -21.25 1.64 10.98
N GLU A 121 -21.44 2.64 11.86
CA GLU A 121 -22.71 2.88 12.54
C GLU A 121 -23.83 3.20 11.53
N ALA A 122 -23.55 4.04 10.53
CA ALA A 122 -24.50 4.35 9.46
C ALA A 122 -24.83 3.12 8.59
N ASP A 123 -23.85 2.24 8.33
CA ASP A 123 -24.08 0.98 7.63
C ASP A 123 -24.96 0.03 8.46
N ALA A 124 -24.67 -0.12 9.76
CA ALA A 124 -25.46 -0.95 10.67
C ALA A 124 -26.90 -0.46 10.86
N ALA A 125 -27.10 0.86 10.89
CA ALA A 125 -28.44 1.46 10.96
C ALA A 125 -29.29 1.14 9.71
N ARG A 126 -28.66 0.94 8.55
CA ARG A 126 -29.33 0.58 7.29
C ARG A 126 -29.54 -0.92 7.12
N ASP A 127 -28.80 -1.74 7.84
CA ASP A 127 -28.85 -3.20 7.78
C ASP A 127 -28.93 -3.83 9.18
N PRO A 128 -30.14 -4.11 9.70
CA PRO A 128 -30.33 -4.71 11.03
C PRO A 128 -29.71 -6.10 11.20
N ARG A 129 -29.30 -6.76 10.11
CA ARG A 129 -28.63 -8.06 10.13
C ARG A 129 -27.11 -7.94 10.26
N ALA A 130 -26.57 -6.73 10.08
CA ALA A 130 -25.17 -6.41 10.27
C ALA A 130 -24.81 -6.38 11.75
N GLY A 131 -23.58 -6.82 12.06
CA GLY A 131 -22.99 -6.66 13.38
C GLY A 131 -21.73 -7.49 13.56
N VAL A 132 -21.11 -7.33 14.73
CA VAL A 132 -19.81 -7.93 15.03
C VAL A 132 -19.96 -9.39 15.50
N GLY A 133 -19.14 -10.25 14.92
CA GLY A 133 -18.99 -11.64 15.35
C GLY A 133 -19.91 -12.62 14.65
N MET A 134 -19.79 -13.90 15.05
CA MET A 134 -20.36 -15.03 14.31
C MET A 134 -21.88 -15.15 14.41
N LYS A 135 -22.51 -14.48 15.39
CA LYS A 135 -23.97 -14.47 15.57
C LYS A 135 -24.69 -13.64 14.50
N HIS A 136 -23.99 -12.73 13.83
CA HIS A 136 -24.56 -11.90 12.77
C HIS A 136 -24.34 -12.56 11.40
N PRO A 137 -25.41 -12.72 10.59
CA PRO A 137 -25.27 -13.27 9.25
C PRO A 137 -24.50 -12.32 8.33
N HIS A 138 -24.60 -11.00 8.54
CA HIS A 138 -23.78 -10.00 7.86
C HIS A 138 -22.70 -9.54 8.85
N ARG A 139 -21.48 -10.04 8.66
CA ARG A 139 -20.39 -9.85 9.63
C ARG A 139 -19.73 -8.52 9.37
N GLN A 140 -20.03 -7.56 10.24
CA GLN A 140 -19.45 -6.23 10.19
C GLN A 140 -18.05 -6.22 10.80
N PHE A 141 -17.21 -5.33 10.30
CA PHE A 141 -15.92 -5.03 10.91
C PHE A 141 -16.09 -4.50 12.34
N ASP A 142 -15.26 -4.97 13.25
CA ASP A 142 -15.24 -4.51 14.63
C ASP A 142 -14.31 -3.30 14.77
N ILE A 143 -14.89 -2.10 14.95
CA ILE A 143 -14.12 -0.86 15.05
C ILE A 143 -13.16 -0.85 16.25
N THR A 144 -13.42 -1.65 17.29
CA THR A 144 -12.56 -1.73 18.48
C THR A 144 -11.17 -2.30 18.18
N TRP A 145 -11.00 -2.97 17.04
CA TRP A 145 -9.66 -3.31 16.54
C TRP A 145 -8.78 -2.08 16.32
N LEU A 146 -9.34 -0.89 16.11
CA LEU A 146 -8.56 0.34 15.96
C LEU A 146 -8.15 0.99 17.28
N ASP A 147 -8.50 0.39 18.42
CA ASP A 147 -8.16 0.86 19.76
C ASP A 147 -7.39 -0.20 20.58
N SER A 148 -7.04 -1.34 19.97
CA SER A 148 -6.46 -2.47 20.69
C SER A 148 -4.94 -2.38 20.82
N ASP A 149 -4.45 -2.73 22.01
CA ASP A 149 -3.04 -2.99 22.34
C ASP A 149 -2.44 -4.17 21.55
N LYS A 150 -3.28 -5.08 21.05
CA LYS A 150 -2.88 -6.27 20.29
C LYS A 150 -2.79 -6.03 18.79
N THR A 151 -3.17 -4.83 18.33
CA THR A 151 -3.25 -4.50 16.91
C THR A 151 -2.21 -3.47 16.50
N ARG A 152 -1.77 -3.56 15.25
CA ARG A 152 -0.85 -2.61 14.62
C ARG A 152 -1.05 -2.60 13.10
N PHE A 153 -0.47 -1.60 12.44
CA PHE A 153 -0.37 -1.56 10.99
C PHE A 153 1.03 -2.01 10.54
N GLU A 154 1.08 -3.05 9.72
CA GLU A 154 2.32 -3.54 9.11
C GLU A 154 2.55 -2.85 7.76
N LEU A 155 3.76 -2.33 7.51
CA LEU A 155 4.13 -1.87 6.17
C LEU A 155 4.19 -3.08 5.23
N ILE A 156 3.36 -3.08 4.19
CA ILE A 156 3.25 -4.17 3.22
C ILE A 156 3.67 -3.79 1.80
N ALA A 157 3.80 -2.49 1.51
CA ALA A 157 4.41 -2.04 0.27
C ALA A 157 4.95 -0.60 0.35
N ALA A 158 5.98 -0.32 -0.43
CA ALA A 158 6.35 1.03 -0.85
C ALA A 158 6.28 1.10 -2.39
N VAL A 159 5.60 2.12 -2.92
CA VAL A 159 5.33 2.25 -4.35
C VAL A 159 5.78 3.61 -4.86
N ASN A 160 6.55 3.59 -5.94
CA ASN A 160 6.88 4.77 -6.72
C ASN A 160 5.79 4.98 -7.79
N ARG A 161 5.09 6.11 -7.70
CA ARG A 161 4.02 6.48 -8.61
C ARG A 161 4.35 7.76 -9.39
N VAL A 162 5.49 7.79 -10.08
CA VAL A 162 5.82 8.86 -11.05
C VAL A 162 4.79 8.97 -12.18
N ASP A 163 4.08 7.88 -12.48
CA ASP A 163 2.96 7.84 -13.43
C ASP A 163 1.77 8.71 -12.99
N ARG A 164 1.77 9.23 -11.75
CA ARG A 164 0.73 10.13 -11.24
C ARG A 164 0.95 11.59 -11.60
N ARG A 165 2.09 11.96 -12.18
CA ARG A 165 2.37 13.33 -12.64
C ARG A 165 1.28 13.93 -13.54
N PRO A 166 0.66 13.22 -14.49
CA PRO A 166 -0.40 13.81 -15.32
C PRO A 166 -1.62 14.32 -14.52
N PHE A 167 -1.86 13.77 -13.32
CA PHE A 167 -2.97 14.21 -12.45
C PHE A 167 -2.60 15.42 -11.57
N ALA A 168 -1.31 15.77 -11.51
CA ALA A 168 -0.76 16.90 -10.77
C ALA A 168 0.48 17.42 -11.52
N PRO A 169 0.31 18.10 -12.67
CA PRO A 169 1.41 18.47 -13.56
C PRO A 169 2.46 19.38 -12.91
N GLU A 170 2.09 20.06 -11.83
CA GLU A 170 2.92 20.88 -10.95
C GLU A 170 3.72 20.07 -9.90
N ARG A 171 3.67 18.74 -9.96
CA ARG A 171 4.40 17.80 -9.12
C ARG A 171 5.12 16.74 -9.96
N CYS A 172 6.02 15.98 -9.34
CA CYS A 172 6.81 14.93 -9.99
C CYS A 172 6.24 13.52 -9.81
N GLY A 173 5.10 13.38 -9.12
CA GLY A 173 4.44 12.10 -8.83
C GLY A 173 4.31 11.84 -7.34
N GLU A 174 3.95 10.61 -6.99
CA GLU A 174 3.61 10.23 -5.62
C GLU A 174 4.51 9.09 -5.11
N THR A 175 4.84 9.10 -3.82
CA THR A 175 5.32 7.91 -3.10
C THR A 175 4.19 7.39 -2.23
N ARG A 176 3.92 6.09 -2.27
CA ARG A 176 2.85 5.46 -1.49
C ARG A 176 3.42 4.43 -0.54
N LEU A 177 3.15 4.58 0.76
CA LEU A 177 3.41 3.57 1.77
C LEU A 177 2.08 2.89 2.12
N ILE A 178 2.00 1.59 1.89
CA ILE A 178 0.77 0.82 2.08
C ILE A 178 0.93 -0.05 3.31
N TYR A 179 -0.06 0.05 4.20
CA TYR A 179 -0.09 -0.65 5.46
C TYR A 179 -1.29 -1.59 5.55
N ARG A 180 -1.13 -2.72 6.24
CA ARG A 180 -2.19 -3.69 6.50
C ARG A 180 -2.41 -3.82 7.99
N LEU A 181 -3.67 -3.75 8.42
CA LEU A 181 -4.04 -3.99 9.80
C LEU A 181 -3.74 -5.46 10.16
N ALA A 182 -3.06 -5.67 11.28
CA ALA A 182 -2.72 -6.98 11.81
C ALA A 182 -2.94 -7.00 13.32
N TYR A 183 -3.15 -8.21 13.86
CA TYR A 183 -3.18 -8.45 15.29
C TYR A 183 -2.24 -9.58 15.66
N SER A 184 -1.76 -9.54 16.89
CA SER A 184 -1.02 -10.62 17.53
C SER A 184 -1.56 -10.83 18.94
N THR A 185 -1.86 -12.08 19.30
CA THR A 185 -2.41 -12.47 20.60
C THR A 185 -1.90 -13.87 20.96
N THR A 186 -2.12 -14.30 22.20
CA THR A 186 -1.90 -15.70 22.60
C THR A 186 -3.23 -16.43 22.69
N LEU A 187 -3.32 -17.63 22.13
CA LEU A 187 -4.49 -18.52 22.23
C LEU A 187 -4.03 -19.88 22.75
N ALA A 188 -4.60 -20.31 23.89
CA ALA A 188 -4.22 -21.56 24.55
C ALA A 188 -2.71 -21.70 24.83
N GLY A 189 -2.03 -20.59 25.14
CA GLY A 189 -0.59 -20.54 25.39
C GLY A 189 0.28 -20.34 24.15
N GLU A 190 -0.28 -20.46 22.93
CA GLU A 190 0.46 -20.33 21.68
C GLU A 190 0.30 -18.94 21.04
N PRO A 191 1.38 -18.36 20.48
CA PRO A 191 1.29 -17.09 19.76
C PRO A 191 0.50 -17.25 18.46
N LEU A 192 -0.51 -16.40 18.29
CA LEU A 192 -1.37 -16.30 17.12
C LEU A 192 -1.21 -14.90 16.51
N SER A 193 -0.89 -14.83 15.22
CA SER A 193 -0.85 -13.57 14.47
C SER A 193 -1.62 -13.69 13.17
N SER A 194 -2.41 -12.68 12.82
CA SER A 194 -3.16 -12.66 11.57
C SER A 194 -3.46 -11.23 11.09
N ARG A 195 -3.93 -11.10 9.85
CA ARG A 195 -4.25 -9.83 9.19
C ARG A 195 -5.74 -9.59 9.14
N LEU A 196 -6.16 -8.37 9.43
CA LEU A 196 -7.54 -7.91 9.38
C LEU A 196 -7.82 -7.19 8.04
N PRO A 197 -9.08 -7.12 7.58
CA PRO A 197 -9.40 -6.68 6.24
C PRO A 197 -9.46 -5.15 6.08
N MET A 198 -8.38 -4.48 6.48
CA MET A 198 -8.21 -3.04 6.33
C MET A 198 -6.80 -2.69 5.86
N THR A 199 -6.69 -1.79 4.89
CA THR A 199 -5.43 -1.19 4.47
C THR A 199 -5.48 0.32 4.54
N VAL A 200 -4.34 0.92 4.81
CA VAL A 200 -4.13 2.37 4.77
C VAL A 200 -3.00 2.67 3.78
N ASN A 201 -3.22 3.61 2.88
CA ASN A 201 -2.21 4.15 2.00
C ASN A 201 -1.83 5.55 2.49
N VAL A 202 -0.55 5.79 2.74
CA VAL A 202 -0.02 7.12 3.10
C VAL A 202 0.71 7.64 1.88
N VAL A 203 0.19 8.73 1.32
CA VAL A 203 0.62 9.25 0.02
C VAL A 203 1.42 10.52 0.24
N PHE A 204 2.63 10.56 -0.31
CA PHE A 204 3.50 11.72 -0.28
C PHE A 204 3.74 12.24 -1.68
N TRP A 205 3.84 13.56 -1.83
CA TRP A 205 4.47 14.17 -2.99
C TRP A 205 5.97 13.87 -2.97
N GLN A 206 6.56 13.52 -4.12
CA GLN A 206 7.98 13.17 -4.20
C GLN A 206 8.91 14.40 -4.15
N ASP A 207 8.35 15.56 -4.44
CA ASP A 207 9.00 16.86 -4.53
C ASP A 207 8.38 17.86 -3.52
N PRO A 208 9.13 18.91 -3.13
CA PRO A 208 8.53 20.02 -2.39
C PRO A 208 7.58 20.80 -3.29
N GLU A 209 6.64 21.53 -2.70
CA GLU A 209 5.68 22.34 -3.45
C GLU A 209 6.36 23.34 -4.40
N GLY A 210 5.84 23.45 -5.63
CA GLY A 210 6.34 24.36 -6.68
C GLY A 210 7.60 23.87 -7.40
N ALA A 211 8.01 22.62 -7.22
CA ALA A 211 9.27 22.10 -7.74
C ALA A 211 9.22 21.54 -9.17
N ALA A 212 8.07 21.53 -9.85
CA ALA A 212 7.93 20.94 -11.19
C ALA A 212 8.62 21.71 -12.33
N GLU A 213 9.26 22.85 -12.07
CA GLU A 213 10.04 23.56 -13.09
C GLU A 213 11.43 22.95 -13.28
N GLY A 214 11.85 22.80 -14.54
CA GLY A 214 13.21 22.39 -14.94
C GLY A 214 13.49 20.89 -14.77
N ASP A 215 14.76 20.54 -14.55
CA ASP A 215 15.24 19.15 -14.45
C ASP A 215 14.89 18.44 -13.13
N ARG A 216 14.13 19.07 -12.23
CA ARG A 216 13.88 18.54 -10.87
C ARG A 216 13.13 17.21 -10.85
N CYS A 217 12.18 16.99 -11.75
CA CYS A 217 11.51 15.69 -11.85
C CYS A 217 12.42 14.59 -12.41
N ARG A 218 13.43 14.96 -13.21
CA ARG A 218 14.46 14.01 -13.65
C ARG A 218 15.28 13.52 -12.45
N ASP A 219 15.60 14.42 -11.52
CA ASP A 219 16.33 14.06 -10.31
C ASP A 219 15.48 13.21 -9.34
N VAL A 220 14.19 13.52 -9.22
CA VAL A 220 13.24 12.65 -8.50
C VAL A 220 13.24 11.24 -9.10
N ALA A 221 13.10 11.12 -10.43
CA ALA A 221 13.12 9.83 -11.11
C ALA A 221 14.46 9.08 -10.92
N ARG A 222 15.60 9.79 -11.01
CA ARG A 222 16.95 9.22 -10.82
C ARG A 222 17.13 8.62 -9.42
N ARG A 223 16.53 9.19 -8.37
CA ARG A 223 16.62 8.63 -7.01
C ARG A 223 16.02 7.24 -6.89
N TRP A 224 15.13 6.85 -7.80
CA TRP A 224 14.53 5.52 -7.83
C TRP A 224 15.31 4.50 -8.68
N LEU A 225 16.46 4.88 -9.23
CA LEU A 225 17.35 3.97 -9.96
C LEU A 225 18.36 3.36 -8.98
N ALA A 226 18.03 2.17 -8.47
CA ALA A 226 18.89 1.44 -7.55
C ALA A 226 20.03 0.73 -8.30
N PRO A 227 21.24 0.64 -7.74
CA PRO A 227 22.24 -0.30 -8.23
C PRO A 227 21.67 -1.71 -8.36
N GLU A 228 22.01 -2.40 -9.44
CA GLU A 228 21.59 -3.78 -9.65
C GLU A 228 22.06 -4.71 -8.52
N GLY A 229 21.26 -5.74 -8.22
CA GLY A 229 21.60 -6.78 -7.26
C GLY A 229 21.32 -6.43 -5.78
N LEU A 230 20.87 -5.21 -5.45
CA LEU A 230 20.46 -4.88 -4.09
C LEU A 230 19.18 -5.63 -3.69
N SER A 231 19.20 -6.24 -2.51
CA SER A 231 18.06 -6.95 -1.92
C SER A 231 18.05 -6.85 -0.39
N GLY A 232 16.95 -7.28 0.23
CA GLY A 232 16.76 -7.31 1.68
C GLY A 232 17.17 -6.01 2.39
N ALA A 233 17.90 -6.15 3.49
CA ALA A 233 18.36 -5.02 4.29
C ALA A 233 19.32 -4.07 3.54
N ALA A 234 20.06 -4.55 2.53
CA ALA A 234 20.93 -3.68 1.73
C ALA A 234 20.11 -2.73 0.84
N LEU A 235 19.04 -3.24 0.20
CA LEU A 235 18.11 -2.41 -0.53
C LEU A 235 17.39 -1.42 0.40
N ALA A 236 16.95 -1.87 1.57
CA ALA A 236 16.30 -0.99 2.54
C ALA A 236 17.20 0.20 2.95
N ARG A 237 18.48 -0.07 3.30
CA ARG A 237 19.46 1.00 3.61
C ARG A 237 19.68 1.93 2.43
N TRP A 238 19.74 1.41 1.21
CA TRP A 238 19.89 2.24 0.02
C TRP A 238 18.68 3.14 -0.21
N LEU A 239 17.47 2.64 0.07
CA LEU A 239 16.23 3.41 -0.07
C LEU A 239 16.14 4.55 0.95
N THR A 240 16.61 4.34 2.19
CA THR A 240 16.44 5.29 3.31
C THR A 240 17.66 6.17 3.59
N ARG A 241 18.77 5.99 2.88
CA ARG A 241 19.91 6.91 2.95
C ARG A 241 19.50 8.34 2.59
N PRO A 242 20.23 9.40 3.01
CA PRO A 242 19.82 10.80 2.80
C PRO A 242 19.48 11.18 1.34
N GLU A 243 20.23 10.63 0.39
CA GLU A 243 20.04 10.83 -1.06
C GLU A 243 18.99 9.88 -1.66
N GLY A 244 18.55 8.86 -0.91
CA GLY A 244 17.58 7.85 -1.31
C GLY A 244 16.16 8.39 -1.45
N PRO A 245 15.30 7.65 -2.18
CA PRO A 245 13.93 8.08 -2.46
C PRO A 245 13.00 7.98 -1.24
N LEU A 246 13.34 7.14 -0.25
CA LEU A 246 12.56 6.92 0.97
C LEU A 246 13.26 7.50 2.22
N ALA A 247 14.19 8.44 2.04
CA ALA A 247 14.79 9.18 3.15
C ALA A 247 13.69 9.82 4.02
N PRO A 248 13.75 9.73 5.37
CA PRO A 248 12.72 10.29 6.25
C PRO A 248 12.41 11.78 5.99
N GLU A 249 13.40 12.57 5.56
CA GLU A 249 13.30 13.99 5.22
C GLU A 249 12.46 14.24 3.95
N ARG A 250 12.22 13.20 3.14
CA ARG A 250 11.34 13.24 1.97
C ARG A 250 9.91 12.79 2.30
N LEU A 251 9.70 12.19 3.47
CA LEU A 251 8.43 11.62 3.92
C LEU A 251 7.91 12.39 5.14
N THR A 252 7.96 13.72 5.05
CA THR A 252 7.56 14.67 6.10
C THR A 252 6.08 15.03 5.99
N ALA A 253 5.48 15.53 7.08
CA ALA A 253 4.12 16.06 7.08
C ALA A 253 3.86 17.13 6.01
N ALA A 254 4.85 17.99 5.71
CA ALA A 254 4.73 19.01 4.66
C ALA A 254 4.58 18.45 3.24
N ARG A 255 4.90 17.16 3.03
CA ARG A 255 4.75 16.45 1.76
C ARG A 255 3.63 15.43 1.78
N LEU A 256 2.96 15.25 2.93
CA LEU A 256 1.84 14.34 3.06
C LEU A 256 0.68 14.88 2.21
N LYS A 257 0.33 14.15 1.15
CA LYS A 257 -0.79 14.47 0.27
C LYS A 257 -2.09 14.00 0.91
N SER A 258 -2.16 12.72 1.24
CA SER A 258 -3.37 12.08 1.72
C SER A 258 -3.09 10.83 2.54
N VAL A 259 -4.06 10.48 3.38
CA VAL A 259 -4.18 9.16 4.01
C VAL A 259 -5.45 8.52 3.44
N GLU A 260 -5.33 7.38 2.78
CA GLU A 260 -6.42 6.74 2.05
C GLU A 260 -6.72 5.37 2.69
N VAL A 261 -7.98 5.08 2.96
CA VAL A 261 -8.43 3.87 3.64
C VAL A 261 -9.20 2.99 2.68
N ASN A 262 -8.94 1.69 2.76
CA ASN A 262 -9.79 0.65 2.21
C ASN A 262 -10.10 -0.37 3.32
N LEU A 263 -11.37 -0.39 3.75
CA LEU A 263 -11.85 -1.18 4.86
C LEU A 263 -12.98 -2.09 4.39
N GLN A 264 -12.83 -3.40 4.53
CA GLN A 264 -13.95 -4.32 4.35
C GLN A 264 -14.95 -4.13 5.50
N SER A 265 -15.99 -3.34 5.26
CA SER A 265 -16.96 -2.93 6.28
C SER A 265 -17.87 -4.08 6.68
N VAL A 266 -18.28 -4.91 5.72
CA VAL A 266 -19.15 -6.06 5.97
C VAL A 266 -18.83 -7.22 5.05
N ARG A 267 -19.03 -8.45 5.54
CA ARG A 267 -18.96 -9.68 4.75
C ARG A 267 -20.16 -10.58 5.04
N TRP A 268 -20.81 -11.01 3.98
CA TRP A 268 -21.90 -11.98 4.00
C TRP A 268 -21.32 -13.31 3.51
N PRO A 269 -21.21 -14.33 4.39
CA PRO A 269 -20.70 -15.63 4.00
C PRO A 269 -21.55 -16.27 2.90
N SER A 270 -20.96 -17.15 2.08
CA SER A 270 -21.67 -17.84 0.99
C SER A 270 -22.86 -18.68 1.46
N VAL A 271 -22.88 -19.11 2.72
CA VAL A 271 -24.04 -19.81 3.32
C VAL A 271 -25.25 -18.89 3.54
N VAL A 272 -25.03 -17.57 3.57
CA VAL A 272 -26.08 -16.54 3.72
C VAL A 272 -26.46 -15.93 2.37
N HIS A 273 -25.49 -15.73 1.48
CA HIS A 273 -25.71 -15.14 0.16
C HIS A 273 -25.25 -16.11 -0.94
N PRO A 274 -26.17 -16.73 -1.70
CA PRO A 274 -25.85 -17.86 -2.59
C PRO A 274 -25.09 -17.48 -3.87
N SER A 275 -24.74 -16.20 -4.06
CA SER A 275 -23.82 -15.84 -5.16
C SER A 275 -22.44 -16.41 -4.93
N LEU A 276 -21.75 -16.73 -6.02
CA LEU A 276 -20.34 -17.17 -6.02
C LEU A 276 -19.51 -16.32 -5.03
N ALA A 277 -18.85 -16.98 -4.08
CA ALA A 277 -17.97 -16.41 -3.05
C ALA A 277 -18.59 -15.40 -2.05
N GLY A 278 -19.92 -15.35 -1.92
CA GLY A 278 -20.62 -14.50 -0.94
C GLY A 278 -20.78 -13.05 -1.40
N HIS A 279 -20.79 -12.12 -0.44
CA HIS A 279 -20.83 -10.67 -0.67
C HIS A 279 -19.94 -9.97 0.35
N ALA A 280 -19.21 -8.93 -0.05
CA ALA A 280 -18.49 -8.08 0.86
C ALA A 280 -18.43 -6.66 0.32
N GLU A 281 -18.51 -5.70 1.24
CA GLU A 281 -18.47 -4.29 0.93
C GLU A 281 -17.21 -3.68 1.54
N TYR A 282 -16.65 -2.71 0.83
CA TYR A 282 -15.45 -2.01 1.21
C TYR A 282 -15.72 -0.52 1.24
N ILE A 283 -15.60 0.09 2.42
CA ILE A 283 -15.56 1.53 2.57
C ILE A 283 -14.22 2.03 2.05
N LEU A 284 -14.29 2.99 1.15
CA LEU A 284 -13.16 3.77 0.65
C LEU A 284 -13.29 5.20 1.20
N ARG A 285 -12.23 5.70 1.82
CA ARG A 285 -12.12 7.06 2.35
C ARG A 285 -10.78 7.67 1.98
N VAL A 286 -10.77 8.98 1.76
CA VAL A 286 -9.55 9.78 1.62
C VAL A 286 -9.58 10.87 2.68
N PHE A 287 -8.42 11.13 3.27
CA PHE A 287 -8.24 12.20 4.25
C PHE A 287 -7.09 13.10 3.80
N HIS A 288 -7.30 14.42 3.88
CA HIS A 288 -6.24 15.40 3.69
C HIS A 288 -5.71 15.89 5.04
N PRO A 289 -4.39 16.06 5.20
CA PRO A 289 -3.81 16.65 6.40
C PRO A 289 -4.20 18.13 6.54
N ARG A 290 -4.54 18.54 7.76
CA ARG A 290 -4.89 19.93 8.14
C ARG A 290 -4.38 20.20 9.55
N ASP A 291 -3.29 20.96 9.70
CA ASP A 291 -2.79 21.40 11.01
C ASP A 291 -2.63 20.28 12.07
N GLY A 292 -2.03 19.15 11.68
CA GLY A 292 -1.85 17.98 12.56
C GLY A 292 -3.12 17.16 12.80
N ARG A 293 -4.19 17.44 12.05
CA ARG A 293 -5.47 16.72 12.00
C ARG A 293 -5.68 16.09 10.63
N LEU A 294 -6.69 15.23 10.52
CA LEU A 294 -7.14 14.68 9.24
C LEU A 294 -8.59 15.09 8.98
N ALA A 295 -8.85 15.64 7.79
CA ALA A 295 -10.20 15.96 7.34
C ALA A 295 -10.62 15.00 6.22
N PRO A 296 -11.85 14.44 6.24
CA PRO A 296 -12.39 13.72 5.09
C PRO A 296 -12.30 14.57 3.82
N ALA A 297 -11.93 13.94 2.72
CA ALA A 297 -11.66 14.60 1.45
C ALA A 297 -12.34 13.86 0.30
N PRO A 298 -12.62 14.57 -0.81
CA PRO A 298 -13.20 13.95 -2.00
C PRO A 298 -12.31 12.84 -2.58
N ILE A 299 -12.93 11.77 -3.05
CA ILE A 299 -12.26 10.65 -3.69
C ILE A 299 -12.11 10.96 -5.17
N GLU A 300 -10.87 11.03 -5.64
CA GLU A 300 -10.51 11.33 -7.02
C GLU A 300 -11.38 10.54 -8.02
N ASN A 301 -11.99 11.26 -8.97
CA ASN A 301 -12.80 10.71 -10.07
C ASN A 301 -13.94 9.76 -9.64
N THR A 302 -14.40 9.86 -8.39
CA THR A 302 -15.52 9.08 -7.87
C THR A 302 -16.73 9.98 -7.62
N PRO A 303 -17.74 9.99 -8.52
CA PRO A 303 -18.85 10.92 -8.41
C PRO A 303 -19.76 10.54 -7.24
N ASP A 304 -20.32 11.56 -6.58
CA ASP A 304 -21.29 11.42 -5.51
C ASP A 304 -22.67 11.05 -6.07
N VAL A 305 -22.86 9.75 -6.29
CA VAL A 305 -24.08 9.22 -6.90
C VAL A 305 -25.32 9.61 -6.09
N GLU A 306 -25.23 9.62 -4.77
CA GLU A 306 -26.38 9.86 -3.91
C GLU A 306 -26.86 11.31 -3.99
N ARG A 307 -25.92 12.27 -3.94
CA ARG A 307 -26.22 13.68 -4.08
C ARG A 307 -26.62 14.04 -5.51
N LEU A 308 -25.87 13.58 -6.51
CA LEU A 308 -26.12 13.91 -7.93
C LEU A 308 -27.44 13.31 -8.45
N ARG A 309 -27.99 12.27 -7.82
CA ARG A 309 -29.36 11.81 -8.11
C ARG A 309 -30.46 12.76 -7.64
N ARG A 310 -30.19 13.57 -6.61
CA ARG A 310 -31.14 14.52 -6.01
C ARG A 310 -30.95 15.94 -6.52
N ASP A 311 -29.79 16.25 -7.09
CA ASP A 311 -29.44 17.54 -7.66
C ASP A 311 -29.34 17.44 -9.19
N ASP A 312 -30.46 17.69 -9.87
CA ASP A 312 -30.55 17.62 -11.32
C ASP A 312 -29.67 18.66 -12.02
N ALA A 313 -29.49 19.84 -11.39
CA ALA A 313 -28.65 20.91 -11.93
C ALA A 313 -27.17 20.50 -11.91
N ALA A 314 -26.67 20.02 -10.78
CA ALA A 314 -25.29 19.53 -10.67
C ALA A 314 -25.05 18.30 -11.56
N ARG A 315 -26.04 17.40 -11.69
CA ARG A 315 -25.94 16.24 -12.60
C ARG A 315 -25.85 16.66 -14.07
N ALA A 316 -26.66 17.64 -14.50
CA ALA A 316 -26.61 18.19 -15.85
C ALA A 316 -25.29 18.94 -16.12
N GLU A 317 -24.78 19.67 -15.12
CA GLU A 317 -23.49 20.34 -15.20
C GLU A 317 -22.35 19.32 -15.37
N LEU A 318 -22.34 18.24 -14.57
CA LEU A 318 -21.36 17.16 -14.72
C LEU A 318 -21.44 16.51 -16.11
N LEU A 319 -22.65 16.25 -16.62
CA LEU A 319 -22.82 15.69 -17.97
C LEU A 319 -22.28 16.61 -19.06
N THR A 320 -22.54 17.92 -18.93
CA THR A 320 -22.03 18.93 -19.86
C THR A 320 -20.51 18.98 -19.82
N TRP A 321 -19.94 18.97 -18.61
CA TRP A 321 -18.50 18.93 -18.41
C TRP A 321 -17.85 17.67 -18.99
N LEU A 322 -18.47 16.50 -18.82
CA LEU A 322 -17.98 15.23 -19.38
C LEU A 322 -18.01 15.19 -20.92
N LYS A 323 -18.91 15.95 -21.55
CA LYS A 323 -19.07 16.02 -23.01
C LYS A 323 -18.18 17.07 -23.67
N ASP A 324 -17.51 17.90 -22.89
CA ASP A 324 -16.57 18.88 -23.41
C ASP A 324 -15.43 18.18 -24.18
N PRO A 325 -15.09 18.61 -25.41
CA PRO A 325 -14.09 17.92 -26.24
C PRO A 325 -12.71 17.79 -25.57
N GLU A 326 -12.27 18.78 -24.80
CA GLU A 326 -10.98 18.69 -24.08
C GLU A 326 -11.05 17.67 -22.96
N ARG A 327 -12.20 17.57 -22.27
CA ARG A 327 -12.42 16.56 -21.22
C ARG A 327 -12.54 15.15 -21.79
N LEU A 328 -13.18 14.97 -22.93
CA LEU A 328 -13.20 13.69 -23.63
C LEU A 328 -11.79 13.24 -24.02
N ALA A 329 -10.98 14.14 -24.59
CA ALA A 329 -9.59 13.86 -24.89
C ALA A 329 -8.78 13.49 -23.62
N ALA A 330 -9.02 14.18 -22.50
CA ALA A 330 -8.38 13.85 -21.22
C ALA A 330 -8.84 12.50 -20.65
N ILE A 331 -10.10 12.11 -20.85
CA ILE A 331 -10.63 10.79 -20.47
C ILE A 331 -9.95 9.70 -21.30
N GLU A 332 -9.86 9.87 -22.62
CA GLU A 332 -9.17 8.92 -23.51
C GLU A 332 -7.69 8.78 -23.16
N ALA A 333 -7.03 9.88 -22.80
CA ALA A 333 -5.65 9.88 -22.32
C ALA A 333 -5.48 9.31 -20.90
N GLY A 334 -6.57 9.07 -20.17
CA GLY A 334 -6.54 8.61 -18.78
C GLY A 334 -5.97 9.64 -17.80
N THR A 335 -6.12 10.94 -18.09
CA THR A 335 -5.56 12.06 -17.31
C THR A 335 -6.62 13.00 -16.74
N VAL A 336 -7.89 12.65 -16.89
CA VAL A 336 -9.01 13.45 -16.42
C VAL A 336 -8.99 13.62 -14.89
N ASN A 337 -9.25 14.85 -14.44
CA ASN A 337 -9.52 15.19 -13.04
C ASN A 337 -10.91 15.81 -12.95
N VAL A 338 -11.88 15.05 -12.45
CA VAL A 338 -13.25 15.49 -12.25
C VAL A 338 -13.29 16.52 -11.12
N PRO A 339 -13.98 17.66 -11.30
CA PRO A 339 -14.03 18.70 -10.27
C PRO A 339 -14.56 18.19 -8.93
N GLU A 340 -13.90 18.57 -7.83
CA GLU A 340 -14.21 18.11 -6.48
C GLU A 340 -15.68 18.31 -6.08
N ARG A 341 -16.32 19.37 -6.59
CA ARG A 341 -17.75 19.66 -6.34
C ARG A 341 -18.70 18.56 -6.82
N PHE A 342 -18.24 17.58 -7.61
CA PHE A 342 -19.04 16.43 -8.06
C PHE A 342 -18.68 15.13 -7.33
N LEU A 343 -17.61 15.13 -6.54
CA LEU A 343 -17.02 13.92 -5.99
C LEU A 343 -17.60 13.56 -4.63
N ALA A 344 -17.58 12.27 -4.32
CA ALA A 344 -17.97 11.73 -3.02
C ALA A 344 -16.80 11.78 -2.04
N ASP A 345 -17.09 11.97 -0.76
CA ASP A 345 -16.12 11.84 0.34
C ASP A 345 -16.02 10.40 0.89
N LYS A 346 -17.00 9.55 0.54
CA LYS A 346 -17.09 8.12 0.84
C LYS A 346 -17.50 7.36 -0.42
N ALA A 347 -16.87 6.22 -0.67
CA ALA A 347 -17.35 5.28 -1.66
C ALA A 347 -17.45 3.87 -1.08
N VAL A 348 -18.35 3.06 -1.66
CA VAL A 348 -18.49 1.66 -1.31
C VAL A 348 -18.20 0.81 -2.54
N SER A 349 -17.20 -0.06 -2.42
CA SER A 349 -16.90 -1.06 -3.44
C SER A 349 -17.45 -2.42 -3.02
N VAL A 350 -18.18 -3.08 -3.93
CA VAL A 350 -18.84 -4.36 -3.68
C VAL A 350 -18.08 -5.50 -4.36
N THR A 351 -17.86 -6.58 -3.63
CA THR A 351 -17.22 -7.80 -4.12
C THR A 351 -18.08 -9.03 -3.78
N PRO A 352 -17.93 -10.14 -4.51
CA PRO A 352 -17.10 -10.31 -5.70
C PRO A 352 -17.73 -9.68 -6.96
N ARG A 353 -16.97 -9.74 -8.05
CA ARG A 353 -17.34 -9.37 -9.44
C ARG A 353 -17.16 -7.91 -9.84
N ALA A 354 -16.44 -7.10 -9.06
CA ALA A 354 -15.95 -5.76 -9.44
C ALA A 354 -16.97 -4.99 -10.32
N LEU A 355 -16.61 -4.58 -11.53
CA LEU A 355 -17.46 -3.78 -12.43
C LEU A 355 -18.77 -4.45 -12.88
N ALA A 356 -18.94 -5.78 -12.70
CA ALA A 356 -20.24 -6.41 -12.98
C ALA A 356 -21.32 -5.98 -11.97
N ARG A 357 -20.94 -5.43 -10.81
CA ARG A 357 -21.87 -4.85 -9.84
C ARG A 357 -22.17 -3.41 -10.23
N ILE A 358 -23.46 -3.05 -10.30
CA ILE A 358 -23.88 -1.68 -10.58
C ILE A 358 -23.34 -0.68 -9.53
N ALA A 359 -23.23 -1.11 -8.27
CA ALA A 359 -22.63 -0.32 -7.19
C ALA A 359 -21.20 0.16 -7.52
N ASN A 360 -20.43 -0.61 -8.31
CA ASN A 360 -19.07 -0.27 -8.71
C ASN A 360 -18.98 0.49 -10.05
N ARG A 361 -20.12 0.89 -10.62
CA ARG A 361 -20.21 1.65 -11.88
C ARG A 361 -20.93 2.98 -11.62
N PRO A 362 -20.32 3.92 -10.88
CA PRO A 362 -21.01 5.11 -10.39
C PRO A 362 -21.48 6.04 -11.53
N TYR A 363 -20.76 6.12 -12.66
CA TYR A 363 -21.21 6.88 -13.82
C TYR A 363 -22.44 6.26 -14.51
N ALA A 364 -22.48 4.93 -14.66
CA ALA A 364 -23.63 4.22 -15.23
C ALA A 364 -24.90 4.29 -14.34
N GLN A 365 -24.72 4.65 -13.06
CA GLN A 365 -25.80 4.92 -12.13
C GLN A 365 -26.41 6.31 -12.26
N LEU A 366 -25.72 7.23 -12.93
CA LEU A 366 -26.10 8.63 -13.12
C LEU A 366 -26.54 8.90 -14.55
N PHE A 367 -25.95 8.23 -15.53
CA PHE A 367 -26.15 8.48 -16.95
C PHE A 367 -26.50 7.19 -17.68
N GLN A 368 -27.45 7.29 -18.60
CA GLN A 368 -27.76 6.22 -19.55
C GLN A 368 -26.90 6.38 -20.80
N PRO A 369 -26.46 5.29 -21.45
CA PRO A 369 -25.89 5.36 -22.78
C PRO A 369 -26.90 6.02 -23.73
N SER A 370 -26.44 7.00 -24.50
CA SER A 370 -27.23 7.65 -25.56
C SER A 370 -27.26 6.81 -26.82
#